data_AF-A0A7W1BCE8-F1
#
_entry.id   AF-A0A7W1BCE8-F1
#
_cell.length_a   1.000
_cell.length_b   1.000
_cell.length_c   1.000
_cell.angle_alpha   90.00
_cell.angle_beta   90.00
_cell.angle_gamma   90.00
#
_symmetry.space_group_name_H-M   'P 1'
#
loop_
_entity.id
_entity.type
_entity.pdbx_description
1 polymer ?
#
loop_
_entity_poly.entity_id
_entity_poly.type
_entity_poly.pdbx_seq_one_letter_code
_entity_poly.pdbx_strand_id
1 'polypeptide(L)'
;MESPREILPEVVSARVPGFLPSRSGFHFPNRFSKAPVAELRLAGLRLPVGNASRGLCGGMVFAARDIFEAGRLPPAVATAPTRGTPLFPYLVRRLFSSWGLPFGVLRYFAWSMLPDGDAWVVRGATSRTIRREWPRVRNEVDAGRLCPLGLVRVRSISPWTMARNHQALAYGYDLDEASGWVHVLVYDPNHPDDDSIRLAFDPGEPPAHREIAYVEGERRVRGFFVTAYRPPRSGMTSEMNSSSRARPSDGQDTIR
;
A
#
# COMPACT_ATOMS: atom_id res chain seq x y z
N MET A 1 -46.68 -26.37 11.70
CA MET A 1 -45.33 -26.67 11.18
C MET A 1 -44.81 -25.40 10.56
N GLU A 2 -44.08 -24.60 11.31
CA GLU A 2 -43.34 -23.46 10.74
C GLU A 2 -42.14 -24.01 9.97
N SER A 3 -41.99 -23.54 8.73
CA SER A 3 -40.80 -23.82 7.91
C SER A 3 -39.55 -23.31 8.64
N PRO A 4 -38.45 -24.07 8.69
CA PRO A 4 -37.19 -23.56 9.20
C PRO A 4 -36.83 -22.28 8.43
N ARG A 5 -36.64 -21.17 9.13
CA ARG A 5 -36.01 -19.98 8.55
C ARG A 5 -34.60 -20.38 8.16
N GLU A 6 -34.32 -20.34 6.87
CA GLU A 6 -32.97 -20.48 6.34
C GLU A 6 -32.15 -19.28 6.87
N ILE A 7 -31.32 -19.52 7.88
CA ILE A 7 -30.40 -18.52 8.41
C ILE A 7 -29.31 -18.36 7.35
N LEU A 8 -29.47 -17.40 6.45
CA LEU A 8 -28.39 -17.01 5.55
C LEU A 8 -27.20 -16.56 6.40
N PRO A 9 -25.97 -16.98 6.08
CA PRO A 9 -24.79 -16.57 6.84
C PRO A 9 -24.67 -15.04 6.81
N GLU A 10 -24.57 -14.44 8.00
CA GLU A 10 -24.42 -13.00 8.15
C GLU A 10 -22.98 -12.62 7.79
N VAL A 11 -22.83 -11.92 6.67
CA VAL A 11 -21.54 -11.33 6.28
C VAL A 11 -21.49 -9.90 6.81
N VAL A 12 -20.65 -9.66 7.81
CA VAL A 12 -20.38 -8.31 8.31
C VAL A 12 -19.37 -7.65 7.39
N SER A 13 -19.71 -6.50 6.83
CA SER A 13 -18.84 -5.78 5.90
C SER A 13 -18.75 -4.30 6.21
N ALA A 14 -17.61 -3.71 5.86
CA ALA A 14 -17.43 -2.27 5.83
C ALA A 14 -16.59 -1.86 4.63
N ARG A 15 -16.80 -0.63 4.15
CA ARG A 15 -16.06 0.00 3.05
C ARG A 15 -15.79 1.46 3.42
N VAL A 16 -14.63 1.96 3.02
CA VAL A 16 -14.34 3.39 3.03
C VAL A 16 -15.20 4.06 1.94
N PRO A 17 -16.13 4.96 2.30
CA PRO A 17 -17.09 5.50 1.33
C PRO A 17 -16.41 6.22 0.17
N GLY A 18 -16.74 5.84 -1.07
CA GLY A 18 -16.26 6.50 -2.28
C GLY A 18 -14.89 6.05 -2.77
N PHE A 19 -14.16 5.19 -2.05
CA PHE A 19 -12.89 4.64 -2.54
C PHE A 19 -13.10 3.34 -3.28
N LEU A 20 -12.54 3.25 -4.48
CA LEU A 20 -12.45 2.02 -5.27
C LEU A 20 -11.13 2.01 -6.05
N PRO A 21 -10.35 0.91 -6.08
CA PRO A 21 -9.08 0.87 -6.81
C PRO A 21 -9.16 1.39 -8.25
N SER A 22 -10.17 0.97 -9.01
CA SER A 22 -10.44 1.37 -10.41
C SER A 22 -10.87 2.82 -10.62
N ARG A 23 -11.12 3.59 -9.56
CA ARG A 23 -11.55 5.00 -9.64
C ARG A 23 -10.63 5.96 -8.89
N SER A 24 -10.11 5.51 -7.75
CA SER A 24 -9.36 6.33 -6.80
C SER A 24 -7.89 5.93 -6.71
N GLY A 25 -7.51 4.74 -7.20
CA GLY A 25 -6.14 4.26 -7.30
C GLY A 25 -5.40 4.82 -8.51
N PHE A 26 -4.08 4.58 -8.59
CA PHE A 26 -3.34 4.91 -9.80
C PHE A 26 -3.63 3.86 -10.90
N HIS A 27 -3.89 4.33 -12.12
CA HIS A 27 -4.15 3.49 -13.30
C HIS A 27 -2.87 2.97 -13.98
N PHE A 28 -1.76 2.92 -13.25
CA PHE A 28 -0.50 2.40 -13.75
C PHE A 28 0.13 1.45 -12.74
N PRO A 29 0.80 0.38 -13.20
CA PRO A 29 1.41 -0.57 -12.31
C PRO A 29 2.67 0.04 -11.69
N ASN A 30 3.03 -0.47 -10.52
CA ASN A 30 4.27 -0.19 -9.78
C ASN A 30 5.50 -0.76 -10.51
N ARG A 31 5.75 -0.25 -11.71
CA ARG A 31 6.80 -0.68 -12.65
C ARG A 31 7.47 0.56 -13.24
N PHE A 32 8.50 1.04 -12.54
CA PHE A 32 9.24 2.24 -12.93
C PHE A 32 10.51 1.89 -13.71
N SER A 33 10.96 2.81 -14.56
CA SER A 33 12.26 2.72 -15.20
C SER A 33 13.40 2.81 -14.15
N LYS A 34 14.59 2.32 -14.51
CA LYS A 34 15.77 2.43 -13.64
C LYS A 34 16.08 3.91 -13.40
N ALA A 35 15.99 4.32 -12.14
CA ALA A 35 16.25 5.68 -11.71
C ALA A 35 16.59 5.67 -10.22
N PRO A 36 17.53 6.49 -9.74
CA PRO A 36 17.73 6.63 -8.31
C PRO A 36 16.46 7.14 -7.63
N VAL A 37 16.12 6.60 -6.46
CA VAL A 37 14.95 7.01 -5.70
C VAL A 37 15.22 8.36 -5.02
N ALA A 38 16.41 8.54 -4.46
CA ALA A 38 16.89 9.84 -4.02
C ALA A 38 18.35 10.05 -4.42
N GLU A 39 18.84 11.28 -4.23
CA GLU A 39 20.25 11.62 -4.34
C GLU A 39 20.69 12.17 -2.99
N LEU A 40 21.56 11.44 -2.29
CA LEU A 40 22.20 11.95 -1.09
C LEU A 40 23.40 12.80 -1.51
N ARG A 41 23.46 14.03 -1.00
CA ARG A 41 24.65 14.87 -1.13
C ARG A 41 25.52 14.68 0.11
N LEU A 42 26.69 14.09 -0.06
CA LEU A 42 27.67 13.91 1.01
C LEU A 42 29.02 14.47 0.54
N ALA A 43 29.54 15.48 1.24
CA ALA A 43 30.83 16.12 0.92
C ALA A 43 30.98 16.51 -0.56
N GLY A 44 29.93 17.06 -1.18
CA GLY A 44 29.92 17.48 -2.59
C GLY A 44 29.65 16.37 -3.61
N LEU A 45 29.68 15.10 -3.21
CA LEU A 45 29.36 13.95 -4.07
C LEU A 45 27.84 13.69 -4.09
N ARG A 46 27.30 13.37 -5.29
CA ARG A 46 25.91 12.93 -5.47
C ARG A 46 25.85 11.40 -5.47
N LEU A 47 25.37 10.82 -4.39
CA LEU A 47 25.25 9.38 -4.24
C LEU A 47 23.80 8.95 -4.55
N PRO A 48 23.57 8.08 -5.54
CA PRO A 48 22.23 7.56 -5.82
C PRO A 48 21.77 6.66 -4.66
N VAL A 49 20.60 6.95 -4.10
CA VAL A 49 19.95 6.16 -3.06
C VAL A 49 18.79 5.39 -3.66
N GLY A 50 18.82 4.07 -3.51
CA GLY A 50 17.77 3.18 -4.01
C GLY A 50 17.64 3.13 -5.53
N ASN A 51 16.72 2.31 -6.02
CA ASN A 51 16.40 2.23 -7.45
C ASN A 51 14.88 2.07 -7.62
N ALA A 52 14.25 2.99 -8.33
CA ALA A 52 12.81 3.02 -8.57
C ALA A 52 12.31 1.78 -9.31
N SER A 53 13.17 1.11 -10.10
CA SER A 53 12.83 -0.18 -10.71
C SER A 53 12.60 -1.31 -9.70
N ARG A 54 12.87 -1.07 -8.41
CA ARG A 54 12.52 -1.97 -7.30
C ARG A 54 11.15 -1.67 -6.70
N GLY A 55 10.39 -0.76 -7.32
CA GLY A 55 9.04 -0.38 -6.93
C GLY A 55 9.00 0.83 -6.01
N LEU A 56 7.93 1.62 -6.15
CA LEU A 56 7.50 2.72 -5.28
C LEU A 56 6.14 2.41 -4.63
N CYS A 57 5.77 1.15 -4.43
CA CYS A 57 4.45 0.74 -3.91
C CYS A 57 4.05 1.50 -2.64
N GLY A 58 4.98 1.68 -1.69
CA GLY A 58 4.76 2.49 -0.49
C GLY A 58 4.41 3.95 -0.78
N GLY A 59 5.10 4.54 -1.75
CA GLY A 59 4.81 5.90 -2.21
C GLY A 59 3.48 6.00 -2.92
N MET A 60 3.12 5.01 -3.73
CA MET A 60 1.84 4.95 -4.43
C MET A 60 0.68 4.75 -3.45
N VAL A 61 0.82 3.89 -2.44
CA VAL A 61 -0.19 3.68 -1.38
C VAL A 61 -0.45 4.97 -0.61
N PHE A 62 0.61 5.66 -0.17
CA PHE A 62 0.47 6.91 0.58
C PHE A 62 -0.10 8.01 -0.32
N ALA A 63 0.39 8.14 -1.56
CA ALA A 63 -0.11 9.12 -2.50
C ALA A 63 -1.58 8.91 -2.89
N ALA A 64 -2.02 7.67 -3.12
CA ALA A 64 -3.43 7.37 -3.42
C ALA A 64 -4.34 7.79 -2.26
N ARG A 65 -3.91 7.52 -1.01
CA ARG A 65 -4.62 8.01 0.18
C ARG A 65 -4.64 9.53 0.25
N ASP A 66 -3.51 10.20 0.01
CA ASP A 66 -3.41 11.67 0.05
C ASP A 66 -4.38 12.33 -0.95
N ILE A 67 -4.46 11.78 -2.17
CA ILE A 67 -5.30 12.28 -3.26
C ILE A 67 -6.78 12.09 -2.92
N PHE A 68 -7.13 10.88 -2.46
CA PHE A 68 -8.49 10.54 -2.10
C PHE A 68 -9.01 11.37 -0.91
N GLU A 69 -8.23 11.48 0.17
CA GLU A 69 -8.60 12.28 1.35
C GLU A 69 -8.66 13.79 1.03
N ALA A 70 -7.99 14.24 -0.05
CA ALA A 70 -8.13 15.60 -0.57
C ALA A 70 -9.34 15.79 -1.49
N GLY A 71 -10.19 14.77 -1.68
CA GLY A 71 -11.35 14.82 -2.56
C GLY A 71 -10.99 14.96 -4.05
N ARG A 72 -9.80 14.50 -4.44
CA ARG A 72 -9.29 14.60 -5.82
C ARG A 72 -9.32 13.24 -6.52
N LEU A 73 -9.40 13.27 -7.84
CA LEU A 73 -9.16 12.09 -8.68
C LEU A 73 -7.66 11.86 -8.88
N PRO A 74 -7.24 10.60 -9.06
CA PRO A 74 -5.86 10.29 -9.44
C PRO A 74 -5.51 10.96 -10.78
N PRO A 75 -4.23 11.27 -11.03
CA PRO A 75 -3.80 11.73 -12.35
C PRO A 75 -4.22 10.73 -13.44
N ALA A 76 -4.78 11.24 -14.54
CA ALA A 76 -5.22 10.45 -15.69
C ALA A 76 -4.02 9.99 -16.55
N VAL A 77 -3.09 9.26 -15.93
CA VAL A 77 -1.93 8.65 -16.58
C VAL A 77 -1.97 7.14 -16.37
N ALA A 78 -1.79 6.38 -17.44
CA ALA A 78 -1.79 4.91 -17.42
C ALA A 78 -0.37 4.30 -17.41
N THR A 79 0.66 5.14 -17.44
CA THR A 79 2.06 4.72 -17.40
C THR A 79 2.77 5.28 -16.18
N ALA A 80 3.68 4.49 -15.61
CA ALA A 80 4.45 4.91 -14.45
C ALA A 80 5.27 6.16 -14.80
N PRO A 81 5.21 7.21 -13.96
CA PRO A 81 5.88 8.47 -14.25
C PRO A 81 7.40 8.29 -14.32
N THR A 82 8.03 8.97 -15.27
CA THR A 82 9.48 9.03 -15.38
C THR A 82 10.05 10.16 -14.50
N ARG A 83 11.36 10.08 -14.20
CA ARG A 83 12.10 11.21 -13.62
C ARG A 83 11.92 12.45 -14.50
N GLY A 84 11.61 13.58 -13.87
CA GLY A 84 11.33 14.86 -14.55
C GLY A 84 9.85 15.23 -14.59
N THR A 85 8.95 14.27 -14.40
CA THR A 85 7.52 14.56 -14.17
C THR A 85 7.28 14.99 -12.72
N PRO A 86 6.28 15.84 -12.41
CA PRO A 86 5.98 16.23 -11.03
C PRO A 86 5.49 15.09 -10.13
N LEU A 87 4.85 14.06 -10.71
CA LEU A 87 4.34 12.92 -9.96
C LEU A 87 5.48 12.03 -9.39
N PHE A 88 6.57 11.82 -10.15
CA PHE A 88 7.69 10.99 -9.69
C PHE A 88 8.30 11.43 -8.34
N PRO A 89 8.74 12.69 -8.14
CA PRO A 89 9.30 13.13 -6.86
C PRO A 89 8.25 13.13 -5.74
N TYR A 90 6.96 13.29 -6.06
CA TYR A 90 5.89 13.13 -5.07
C TYR A 90 5.83 11.70 -4.54
N LEU A 91 5.77 10.70 -5.43
CA LEU A 91 5.77 9.28 -5.07
C LEU A 91 7.03 8.91 -4.27
N VAL A 92 8.20 9.42 -4.64
CA VAL A 92 9.45 9.24 -3.89
C VAL A 92 9.34 9.79 -2.46
N ARG A 93 8.86 11.03 -2.28
CA ARG A 93 8.69 11.63 -0.93
C ARG A 93 7.73 10.79 -0.07
N ARG A 94 6.65 10.30 -0.68
CA ARG A 94 5.68 9.44 0.01
C ARG A 94 6.23 8.05 0.30
N LEU A 95 7.13 7.50 -0.52
CA LEU A 95 7.84 6.25 -0.22
C LEU A 95 8.70 6.40 1.06
N PHE A 96 9.48 7.48 1.17
CA PHE A 96 10.26 7.69 2.40
C PHE A 96 9.35 7.92 3.62
N SER A 97 8.19 8.55 3.41
CA SER A 97 7.18 8.72 4.47
C SER A 97 6.59 7.38 4.92
N SER A 98 6.34 6.45 3.98
CA SER A 98 5.76 5.14 4.27
C SER A 98 6.70 4.21 5.05
N TRP A 99 8.00 4.45 4.95
CA TRP A 99 9.01 3.77 5.77
C TRP A 99 9.09 4.28 7.20
N GLY A 100 8.45 5.40 7.53
CA GLY A 100 8.39 5.93 8.90
C GLY A 100 9.77 6.13 9.54
N LEU A 101 10.74 6.61 8.76
CA LEU A 101 12.13 6.76 9.20
C LEU A 101 12.27 7.60 10.49
N PRO A 102 13.22 7.26 11.38
CA PRO A 102 14.21 6.18 11.25
C PRO A 102 13.66 4.80 11.68
N PHE A 103 12.61 4.74 12.49
CA PHE A 103 12.21 3.51 13.19
C PHE A 103 11.26 2.59 12.41
N GLY A 104 10.52 3.08 11.41
CA GLY A 104 9.54 2.25 10.70
C GLY A 104 10.18 1.12 9.87
N VAL A 105 11.41 1.28 9.40
CA VAL A 105 12.20 0.20 8.77
C VAL A 105 12.50 -0.91 9.77
N LEU A 106 12.70 -0.59 11.06
CA LEU A 106 12.88 -1.61 12.11
C LEU A 106 11.66 -2.51 12.25
N ARG A 107 10.46 -2.01 11.95
CA ARG A 107 9.25 -2.83 11.98
C ARG A 107 9.28 -3.89 10.89
N TYR A 108 9.68 -3.55 9.66
CA TYR A 108 9.86 -4.54 8.60
C TYR A 108 10.91 -5.58 8.96
N PHE A 109 12.04 -5.17 9.58
CA PHE A 109 13.04 -6.12 10.07
C PHE A 109 12.50 -7.04 11.15
N ALA A 110 11.87 -6.48 12.19
CA ALA A 110 11.29 -7.25 13.28
C ALA A 110 10.29 -8.29 12.77
N TRP A 111 9.42 -7.90 11.84
CA TRP A 111 8.44 -8.80 11.23
C TRP A 111 9.07 -9.84 10.33
N SER A 112 10.11 -9.48 9.58
CA SER A 112 10.82 -10.41 8.70
C SER A 112 11.51 -11.53 9.48
N MET A 113 11.90 -11.27 10.73
CA MET A 113 12.54 -12.25 11.62
C MET A 113 11.56 -13.11 12.43
N LEU A 114 10.25 -12.83 12.39
CA LEU A 114 9.28 -13.66 13.09
C LEU A 114 9.21 -15.07 12.48
N PRO A 115 8.89 -16.10 13.28
CA PRO A 115 8.34 -17.35 12.76
C PRO A 115 7.03 -17.09 12.00
N ASP A 116 6.61 -18.00 11.11
CA ASP A 116 5.35 -17.81 10.37
C ASP A 116 4.14 -17.99 11.32
N GLY A 117 4.08 -19.16 11.96
CA GLY A 117 3.16 -19.46 13.08
C GLY A 117 3.79 -19.18 14.45
N ASP A 118 3.06 -19.46 15.52
CA ASP A 118 3.57 -19.30 16.89
C ASP A 118 4.66 -20.34 17.20
N ALA A 119 5.73 -19.92 17.89
CA ALA A 119 6.83 -20.78 18.29
C ALA A 119 7.16 -20.58 19.77
N TRP A 120 6.89 -21.60 20.60
CA TRP A 120 7.06 -21.54 22.05
C TRP A 120 6.36 -20.31 22.65
N VAL A 121 7.13 -19.33 23.14
CA VAL A 121 6.64 -18.08 23.73
C VAL A 121 6.57 -16.91 22.72
N VAL A 122 7.09 -17.10 21.50
CA VAL A 122 7.15 -16.06 20.48
C VAL A 122 5.96 -16.20 19.53
N ARG A 123 5.11 -15.16 19.51
CA ARG A 123 4.03 -15.08 18.52
C ARG A 123 4.57 -14.77 17.13
N GLY A 124 4.18 -15.60 16.15
CA GLY A 124 4.58 -15.51 14.75
C GLY A 124 3.90 -14.37 13.98
N ALA A 125 4.28 -14.23 12.71
CA ALA A 125 3.77 -13.20 11.81
C ALA A 125 2.25 -13.31 11.61
N THR A 126 1.71 -14.51 11.40
CA THR A 126 0.26 -14.65 11.19
C THR A 126 -0.55 -14.40 12.46
N SER A 127 -0.07 -14.88 13.62
CA SER A 127 -0.74 -14.64 14.92
C SER A 127 -0.76 -13.16 15.29
N ARG A 128 0.33 -12.43 15.02
CA ARG A 128 0.37 -10.96 15.20
C ARG A 128 -0.55 -10.25 14.23
N THR A 129 -0.60 -10.69 12.97
CA THR A 129 -1.53 -10.16 11.97
C THR A 129 -2.96 -10.22 12.50
N ILE A 130 -3.43 -11.42 12.85
CA ILE A 130 -4.80 -11.66 13.31
C ILE A 130 -5.12 -10.98 14.63
N ARG A 131 -4.25 -11.11 15.64
CA ARG A 131 -4.58 -10.68 17.01
C ARG A 131 -4.33 -9.21 17.27
N ARG A 132 -3.49 -8.55 16.45
CA ARG A 132 -3.07 -7.15 16.70
C ARG A 132 -3.35 -6.23 15.53
N GLU A 133 -3.09 -6.67 14.30
CA GLU A 133 -3.15 -5.76 13.14
C GLU A 133 -4.54 -5.77 12.50
N TRP A 134 -5.21 -6.92 12.41
CA TRP A 134 -6.58 -7.02 11.91
C TRP A 134 -7.57 -6.12 12.68
N PRO A 135 -7.66 -6.13 14.03
CA PRO A 135 -8.54 -5.21 14.75
C PRO A 135 -8.28 -3.74 14.44
N ARG A 136 -7.02 -3.38 14.15
CA ARG A 136 -6.66 -2.00 13.77
C ARG A 136 -7.13 -1.66 12.37
N VAL A 137 -7.02 -2.60 11.42
CA VAL A 137 -7.58 -2.43 10.07
C VAL A 137 -9.08 -2.23 10.15
N ARG A 138 -9.78 -3.12 10.87
CA ARG A 138 -11.22 -3.00 11.11
C ARG A 138 -11.59 -1.63 11.68
N ASN A 139 -10.94 -1.20 12.76
CA ASN A 139 -11.20 0.11 13.38
C ASN A 139 -10.98 1.30 12.44
N GLU A 140 -9.97 1.27 11.56
CA GLU A 140 -9.75 2.34 10.59
C GLU A 140 -10.84 2.35 9.50
N VAL A 141 -11.19 1.18 8.96
CA VAL A 141 -12.21 1.04 7.92
C VAL A 141 -13.61 1.38 8.44
N ASP A 142 -13.96 0.90 9.63
CA ASP A 142 -15.23 1.21 10.31
C ASP A 142 -15.36 2.73 10.56
N ALA A 143 -14.23 3.41 10.77
CA ALA A 143 -14.19 4.86 10.93
C ALA A 143 -14.06 5.62 9.58
N GLY A 144 -14.27 4.94 8.45
CA GLY A 144 -14.25 5.52 7.10
C GLY A 144 -12.86 5.95 6.63
N ARG A 145 -11.77 5.39 7.18
CA ARG A 145 -10.38 5.75 6.82
C ARG A 145 -9.67 4.63 6.09
N LEU A 146 -8.96 4.98 5.02
CA LEU A 146 -8.07 4.06 4.32
C LEU A 146 -6.91 3.64 5.22
N CYS A 147 -6.52 2.37 5.17
CA CYS A 147 -5.52 1.81 6.08
C CYS A 147 -4.29 1.27 5.31
N PRO A 148 -3.18 2.01 5.25
CA PRO A 148 -1.95 1.55 4.60
C PRO A 148 -1.34 0.33 5.30
N LEU A 149 -1.11 -0.75 4.55
CA LEU A 149 -0.55 -2.00 5.04
C LEU A 149 0.88 -2.22 4.55
N GLY A 150 1.72 -2.76 5.43
CA GLY A 150 2.99 -3.39 5.07
C GLY A 150 2.82 -4.89 4.99
N LEU A 151 3.05 -5.49 3.83
CA LEU A 151 2.95 -6.92 3.58
C LEU A 151 4.34 -7.57 3.63
N VAL A 152 4.49 -8.56 4.49
CA VAL A 152 5.75 -9.27 4.72
C VAL A 152 5.79 -10.50 3.81
N ARG A 153 6.64 -10.47 2.79
CA ARG A 153 6.75 -11.54 1.78
C ARG A 153 8.08 -12.30 1.85
N VAL A 154 9.08 -11.75 2.54
CA VAL A 154 10.42 -12.35 2.64
C VAL A 154 10.92 -12.41 4.08
N ARG A 155 11.72 -13.43 4.39
CA ARG A 155 12.62 -13.44 5.55
C ARG A 155 13.93 -12.79 5.12
N SER A 156 14.19 -11.56 5.53
CA SER A 156 15.50 -10.95 5.30
C SER A 156 15.78 -9.81 6.28
N ILE A 157 17.08 -9.58 6.52
CA ILE A 157 17.61 -8.43 7.27
C ILE A 157 18.39 -7.47 6.36
N SER A 158 18.47 -7.76 5.05
CA SER A 158 19.13 -6.89 4.09
C SER A 158 18.17 -5.80 3.61
N PRO A 159 18.52 -4.51 3.73
CA PRO A 159 17.71 -3.40 3.19
C PRO A 159 17.38 -3.56 1.70
N TRP A 160 18.26 -4.21 0.94
CA TRP A 160 18.08 -4.45 -0.50
C TRP A 160 16.99 -5.49 -0.78
N THR A 161 16.85 -6.47 0.09
CA THR A 161 15.83 -7.52 -0.01
C THR A 161 14.52 -7.08 0.65
N MET A 162 14.54 -6.09 1.54
CA MET A 162 13.33 -5.44 2.08
C MET A 162 12.47 -4.78 1.01
N ALA A 163 13.06 -4.35 -0.11
CA ALA A 163 12.31 -3.91 -1.28
C ALA A 163 11.45 -5.02 -1.92
N ARG A 164 11.60 -6.28 -1.49
CA ARG A 164 10.73 -7.41 -1.88
C ARG A 164 9.52 -7.58 -0.96
N ASN A 165 9.47 -6.88 0.17
CA ASN A 165 8.23 -6.67 0.90
C ASN A 165 7.37 -5.67 0.12
N HIS A 166 6.07 -5.68 0.37
CA HIS A 166 5.11 -4.95 -0.45
C HIS A 166 4.24 -4.05 0.42
N GLN A 167 3.59 -3.06 -0.19
CA GLN A 167 2.60 -2.22 0.49
C GLN A 167 1.32 -2.17 -0.33
N ALA A 168 0.20 -2.30 0.36
CA ALA A 168 -1.15 -2.21 -0.19
C ALA A 168 -2.00 -1.27 0.68
N LEU A 169 -3.14 -0.82 0.18
CA LEU A 169 -4.03 0.10 0.87
C LEU A 169 -5.37 -0.57 1.14
N ALA A 170 -5.66 -0.92 2.40
CA ALA A 170 -6.95 -1.48 2.75
C ALA A 170 -8.04 -0.40 2.69
N TYR A 171 -9.14 -0.75 2.03
CA TYR A 171 -10.31 0.12 1.87
C TYR A 171 -11.62 -0.54 2.29
N GLY A 172 -11.58 -1.82 2.64
CA GLY A 172 -12.77 -2.56 3.03
C GLY A 172 -12.45 -3.89 3.66
N TYR A 173 -13.47 -4.51 4.24
CA TYR A 173 -13.42 -5.92 4.61
C TYR A 173 -14.79 -6.60 4.52
N ASP A 174 -14.77 -7.92 4.34
CA ASP A 174 -15.90 -8.82 4.54
C ASP A 174 -15.50 -9.87 5.60
N LEU A 175 -16.33 -10.05 6.62
CA LEU A 175 -16.21 -11.08 7.64
C LEU A 175 -17.41 -12.02 7.50
N ASP A 176 -17.14 -13.26 7.11
CA ASP A 176 -18.14 -14.33 7.15
C ASP A 176 -18.24 -14.83 8.60
N GLU A 177 -19.34 -14.53 9.29
CA GLU A 177 -19.51 -14.94 10.69
C GLU A 177 -19.71 -16.45 10.86
N ALA A 178 -20.18 -17.14 9.81
CA ALA A 178 -20.39 -18.59 9.86
C ALA A 178 -19.08 -19.36 9.77
N SER A 179 -18.19 -18.95 8.86
CA SER A 179 -16.88 -19.61 8.68
C SER A 179 -15.75 -18.95 9.47
N GLY A 180 -15.94 -17.72 9.94
CA GLY A 180 -14.91 -16.90 10.59
C GLY A 180 -13.97 -16.19 9.61
N TRP A 181 -14.03 -16.49 8.31
CA TRP A 181 -13.09 -15.96 7.33
C TRP A 181 -13.20 -14.45 7.17
N VAL A 182 -12.03 -13.80 7.14
CA VAL A 182 -11.88 -12.38 6.87
C VAL A 182 -11.27 -12.18 5.50
N HIS A 183 -11.90 -11.36 4.68
CA HIS A 183 -11.38 -10.82 3.44
C HIS A 183 -11.12 -9.33 3.61
N VAL A 184 -9.86 -8.89 3.60
CA VAL A 184 -9.50 -7.47 3.58
C VAL A 184 -9.33 -7.04 2.13
N LEU A 185 -10.16 -6.12 1.65
CA LEU A 185 -10.10 -5.59 0.30
C LEU A 185 -9.02 -4.51 0.23
N VAL A 186 -8.16 -4.58 -0.78
CA VAL A 186 -7.00 -3.69 -0.89
C VAL A 186 -6.84 -3.13 -2.30
N TYR A 187 -6.39 -1.89 -2.40
CA TYR A 187 -5.71 -1.38 -3.59
C TYR A 187 -4.25 -1.88 -3.55
N ASP A 188 -3.86 -2.65 -4.58
CA ASP A 188 -2.46 -3.04 -4.83
C ASP A 188 -1.88 -2.24 -6.01
N PRO A 189 -0.84 -1.41 -5.79
CA PRO A 189 -0.11 -0.73 -6.87
C PRO A 189 0.44 -1.64 -8.00
N ASN A 190 0.63 -2.94 -7.78
CA ASN A 190 1.04 -3.89 -8.82
C ASN A 190 -0.11 -4.35 -9.72
N HIS A 191 -1.37 -4.19 -9.27
CA HIS A 191 -2.60 -4.58 -9.95
C HIS A 191 -3.52 -3.36 -10.08
N PRO A 192 -3.16 -2.38 -10.92
CA PRO A 192 -4.01 -1.21 -11.15
C PRO A 192 -5.36 -1.65 -11.70
N ASP A 193 -6.41 -0.92 -11.35
CA ASP A 193 -7.79 -1.13 -11.81
C ASP A 193 -8.46 -2.45 -11.41
N ASP A 194 -7.81 -3.27 -10.58
CA ASP A 194 -8.39 -4.49 -10.04
C ASP A 194 -9.04 -4.26 -8.67
N ASP A 195 -10.37 -4.23 -8.67
CA ASP A 195 -11.18 -4.04 -7.46
C ASP A 195 -11.32 -5.34 -6.62
N SER A 196 -10.88 -6.47 -7.15
CA SER A 196 -11.07 -7.80 -6.56
C SER A 196 -9.95 -8.23 -5.60
N ILE A 197 -8.84 -7.48 -5.56
CA ILE A 197 -7.66 -7.85 -4.77
C ILE A 197 -8.00 -7.85 -3.28
N ARG A 198 -7.73 -8.98 -2.63
CA ARG A 198 -8.02 -9.21 -1.21
C ARG A 198 -6.96 -10.05 -0.51
N LEU A 199 -6.75 -9.76 0.77
CA LEU A 199 -6.05 -10.64 1.71
C LEU A 199 -7.10 -11.48 2.43
N ALA A 200 -6.98 -12.80 2.41
CA ALA A 200 -7.93 -13.70 3.08
C ALA A 200 -7.26 -14.52 4.18
N PHE A 201 -7.86 -14.58 5.37
CA PHE A 201 -7.35 -15.35 6.50
C PHE A 201 -8.49 -15.70 7.49
N ASP A 202 -8.32 -16.79 8.23
CA ASP A 202 -9.20 -17.17 9.34
C ASP A 202 -8.57 -16.77 10.70
N PRO A 203 -9.20 -15.86 11.48
CA PRO A 203 -8.75 -15.48 12.81
C PRO A 203 -8.91 -16.60 13.87
N GLY A 204 -9.85 -17.52 13.66
CA GLY A 204 -10.21 -18.64 14.53
C GLY A 204 -9.33 -19.89 14.35
N GLU A 205 -8.70 -20.07 13.19
CA GLU A 205 -7.84 -21.23 12.91
C GLU A 205 -6.68 -21.41 13.92
N PRO A 206 -6.16 -22.63 14.16
CA PRO A 206 -4.97 -22.82 14.98
C PRO A 206 -3.71 -22.19 14.34
N PRO A 207 -2.78 -21.57 15.10
CA PRO A 207 -1.61 -20.86 14.56
C PRO A 207 -0.73 -21.60 13.55
N ALA A 208 -0.75 -22.94 13.55
CA ALA A 208 0.01 -23.77 12.63
C ALA A 208 -0.54 -23.80 11.19
N HIS A 209 -1.83 -23.47 10.99
CA HIS A 209 -2.51 -23.54 9.69
C HIS A 209 -2.84 -22.17 9.10
N ARG A 210 -2.68 -21.10 9.90
CA ARG A 210 -3.03 -19.74 9.49
C ARG A 210 -2.13 -19.28 8.33
N GLU A 211 -2.67 -19.35 7.13
CA GLU A 211 -2.10 -18.72 5.94
C GLU A 211 -2.86 -17.43 5.63
N ILE A 212 -2.18 -16.50 4.96
CA ILE A 212 -2.83 -15.32 4.39
C ILE A 212 -2.83 -15.51 2.89
N ALA A 213 -3.98 -15.92 2.37
CA ALA A 213 -4.20 -16.01 0.94
C ALA A 213 -4.21 -14.60 0.33
N TYR A 214 -3.68 -14.50 -0.88
CA TYR A 214 -3.55 -13.26 -1.63
C TYR A 214 -3.78 -13.54 -3.12
N VAL A 215 -3.14 -12.80 -4.01
CA VAL A 215 -3.16 -13.04 -5.45
C VAL A 215 -2.49 -14.38 -5.77
N GLU A 216 -3.20 -15.22 -6.52
CA GLU A 216 -2.69 -16.51 -6.98
C GLU A 216 -1.42 -16.34 -7.83
N GLY A 217 -0.44 -17.23 -7.64
CA GLY A 217 0.85 -17.16 -8.33
C GLY A 217 1.81 -16.09 -7.81
N GLU A 218 1.38 -15.21 -6.90
CA GLU A 218 2.28 -14.30 -6.20
C GLU A 218 2.97 -14.93 -4.99
N ARG A 219 4.03 -14.27 -4.53
CA ARG A 219 4.73 -14.68 -3.31
C ARG A 219 3.77 -14.64 -2.12
N ARG A 220 3.78 -15.73 -1.35
CA ARG A 220 3.07 -15.85 -0.08
C ARG A 220 3.25 -14.62 0.83
N VAL A 221 2.15 -14.15 1.39
CA VAL A 221 2.16 -13.17 2.48
C VAL A 221 2.28 -13.92 3.81
N ARG A 222 3.37 -13.66 4.53
CA ARG A 222 3.66 -14.27 5.85
C ARG A 222 2.89 -13.57 6.98
N GLY A 223 2.55 -12.31 6.77
CA GLY A 223 1.91 -11.44 7.74
C GLY A 223 1.76 -10.04 7.15
N PHE A 224 0.87 -9.24 7.75
CA PHE A 224 0.78 -7.82 7.45
C PHE A 224 0.70 -7.00 8.73
N PHE A 225 1.01 -5.71 8.60
CA PHE A 225 0.86 -4.75 9.68
C PHE A 225 0.40 -3.39 9.19
N VAL A 226 -0.31 -2.64 10.05
CA VAL A 226 -0.73 -1.27 9.74
C VAL A 226 0.49 -0.36 9.77
N THR A 227 0.77 0.32 8.66
CA THR A 227 1.86 1.30 8.57
C THR A 227 1.38 2.67 9.05
N ALA A 228 2.23 3.40 9.77
CA ALA A 228 1.85 4.68 10.34
C ALA A 228 1.76 5.72 9.22
N TYR A 229 0.55 6.20 8.95
CA TYR A 229 0.32 7.24 7.96
C TYR A 229 0.50 8.63 8.57
N ARG A 230 1.20 9.49 7.82
CA ARG A 230 1.31 10.93 8.12
C ARG A 230 0.85 11.69 6.88
N PRO A 231 -0.19 12.55 6.98
CA PRO A 231 -0.63 13.38 5.87
C PRO A 231 0.53 14.18 5.27
N PRO A 232 0.48 14.50 3.97
CA PRO A 232 1.49 15.35 3.35
C PRO A 232 1.39 16.76 3.92
N ARG A 233 2.48 17.53 3.85
CA ARG A 233 2.44 18.96 4.18
C ARG A 233 1.46 19.69 3.25
N SER A 234 0.77 20.69 3.78
CA SER A 234 -0.17 21.53 3.01
C SER A 234 0.48 22.01 1.70
N GLY A 235 -0.26 21.89 0.59
CA GLY A 235 0.19 22.30 -0.75
C GLY A 235 0.92 21.23 -1.56
N MET A 236 1.44 20.16 -0.95
CA MET A 236 2.25 19.15 -1.66
C MET A 236 1.44 18.37 -2.72
N THR A 237 0.16 18.14 -2.50
CA THR A 237 -0.73 17.49 -3.48
C THR A 237 -1.04 18.38 -4.70
N SER A 238 -0.89 19.70 -4.57
CA SER A 238 -1.05 20.65 -5.69
C SER A 238 0.18 20.70 -6.59
N GLU A 239 1.37 20.41 -6.06
CA GLU A 239 2.62 20.29 -6.84
C GLU A 239 2.61 19.10 -7.80
N MET A 240 1.75 18.10 -7.55
CA MET A 240 1.65 16.89 -8.38
C MET A 240 1.11 17.17 -9.80
N ASN A 241 0.33 18.24 -9.98
CA ASN A 241 -0.35 18.57 -11.24
C ASN A 241 0.25 19.78 -11.98
N SER A 242 1.27 20.44 -11.42
CA SER A 242 1.71 21.78 -11.84
C SER A 242 2.70 21.82 -13.03
N SER A 243 2.56 20.97 -14.06
CA SER A 243 3.35 21.10 -15.30
C SER A 243 2.59 20.89 -16.61
N SER A 244 1.27 21.00 -16.62
CA SER A 244 0.49 21.03 -17.88
C SER A 244 0.40 22.43 -18.53
N ARG A 245 1.01 23.47 -17.96
CA ARG A 245 1.18 24.76 -18.64
C ARG A 245 2.58 24.87 -19.24
N ALA A 246 2.79 24.23 -20.38
CA ALA A 246 3.75 24.76 -21.34
C ALA A 246 3.29 26.20 -21.65
N ARG A 247 4.13 27.20 -21.36
CA ARG A 247 3.90 28.53 -21.93
C ARG A 247 3.98 28.37 -23.45
N PRO A 248 3.05 28.95 -24.23
CA PRO A 248 3.31 29.11 -25.65
C PRO A 248 4.64 29.85 -25.78
N SER A 249 5.55 29.29 -26.56
CA SER A 249 6.72 30.01 -27.04
C SER A 249 6.20 31.16 -27.88
N ASP A 250 6.27 32.38 -27.37
CA ASP A 250 6.19 33.58 -28.19
C ASP A 250 7.43 33.58 -29.10
N GLY A 251 7.29 32.91 -30.24
CA GLY A 251 8.08 33.18 -31.42
C GLY A 251 7.57 34.48 -32.00
N GLN A 252 8.23 35.59 -31.68
CA GLN A 252 8.23 36.74 -32.57
C GLN A 252 9.45 36.62 -33.48
N ASP A 253 9.16 36.09 -34.67
CA ASP A 253 9.81 36.50 -35.90
C ASP A 253 9.62 38.01 -36.06
N THR A 254 10.72 38.76 -36.14
CA THR A 254 10.82 39.90 -37.04
C THR A 254 12.25 40.00 -37.55
N ILE A 255 12.44 39.55 -38.80
CA ILE A 255 13.53 39.93 -39.68
C ILE A 255 13.08 41.17 -40.47
N ARG A 256 13.76 42.29 -40.24
CA ARG A 256 14.17 43.39 -41.15
C ARG A 256 14.16 44.73 -40.43
#